data_AF-A0A8S3K798-F1
#
_entry.id   AF-A0A8S3K798-F1
#
_cell.length_a   1.000
_cell.length_b   1.000
_cell.length_c   1.000
_cell.angle_alpha   90.00
_cell.angle_beta   90.00
_cell.angle_gamma   90.00
#
_symmetry.space_group_name_H-M   'P 1'
#
loop_
_entity.id
_entity.type
_entity.pdbx_description
1 polymer ?
#
loop_
_entity_poly.entity_id
_entity_poly.type
_entity_poly.pdbx_seq_one_letter_code
_entity_poly.pdbx_strand_id
1 'polypeptide(L)'
;MTDTYSHLVDQYHTDGFVILRNVIDARLIEECRQHIEFLQSKFPSIPGEHLHHPIMRNDPFWVRLVSDPRLLNLAVLFGSSFIEPDGGIALFSSHYFCKPAKTGMSVLWHQD
;
A
#
# COMPACT_ATOMS: atom_id res chain seq x y z
N MET A 1 -20.31 5.52 9.28
CA MET A 1 -19.04 5.83 8.58
C MET A 1 -19.26 6.58 7.26
N THR A 2 -20.44 6.48 6.64
CA THR A 2 -20.75 7.05 5.31
C THR A 2 -20.71 8.59 5.24
N ASP A 3 -21.15 9.32 6.27
CA ASP A 3 -21.18 10.80 6.22
C ASP A 3 -19.80 11.46 6.32
N THR A 4 -18.83 10.85 7.00
CA THR A 4 -17.51 11.48 7.24
C THR A 4 -16.63 11.53 5.99
N TYR A 5 -16.90 10.67 5.01
CA TYR A 5 -16.07 10.52 3.81
C TYR A 5 -16.83 10.80 2.51
N SER A 6 -18.10 11.21 2.54
CA SER A 6 -18.92 11.39 1.32
C SER A 6 -18.27 12.31 0.29
N HIS A 7 -17.87 13.51 0.69
CA HIS A 7 -17.14 14.45 -0.18
C HIS A 7 -15.84 13.85 -0.73
N LEU A 8 -15.14 13.02 0.04
CA LEU A 8 -13.89 12.39 -0.39
C LEU A 8 -14.14 11.27 -1.40
N VAL A 9 -15.27 10.57 -1.30
CA VAL A 9 -15.72 9.58 -2.29
C VAL A 9 -16.10 10.29 -3.60
N ASP A 10 -16.82 11.41 -3.53
CA ASP A 10 -17.14 12.22 -4.71
C ASP A 10 -15.87 12.76 -5.39
N GLN A 11 -14.90 13.19 -4.59
CA GLN A 11 -13.58 13.59 -5.10
C GLN A 11 -12.88 12.42 -5.80
N TYR A 12 -12.85 11.23 -5.19
CA TYR A 12 -12.23 10.05 -5.79
C TYR A 12 -12.87 9.70 -7.15
N HIS A 13 -14.20 9.78 -7.25
CA HIS A 13 -14.90 9.54 -8.51
C HIS A 13 -14.66 10.61 -9.58
N THR A 14 -14.41 11.85 -9.16
CA THR A 14 -14.17 12.99 -10.08
C THR A 14 -12.71 13.05 -10.54
N ASP A 15 -11.77 12.93 -9.60
CA ASP A 15 -10.34 13.14 -9.83
C ASP A 15 -9.58 11.85 -10.12
N GLY A 16 -10.17 10.68 -9.83
CA GLY A 16 -9.54 9.36 -9.93
C GLY A 16 -8.59 9.02 -8.76
N PHE A 17 -8.42 9.90 -7.78
CA PHE A 17 -7.62 9.66 -6.58
C PHE A 17 -8.09 10.52 -5.39
N VAL A 18 -7.67 10.13 -4.19
CA VAL A 18 -7.92 10.90 -2.96
C VAL A 18 -6.75 10.75 -1.98
N ILE A 19 -6.53 11.75 -1.12
CA ILE A 19 -5.46 11.72 -0.12
C ILE A 19 -6.06 11.64 1.28
N LEU A 20 -5.73 10.56 1.99
CA LEU A 20 -6.07 10.36 3.40
C LEU A 20 -4.79 10.34 4.23
N ARG A 21 -4.73 11.18 5.26
CA ARG A 21 -3.56 11.28 6.14
C ARG A 21 -3.78 10.48 7.42
N ASN A 22 -2.70 9.92 7.94
CA ASN A 22 -2.68 9.20 9.22
C ASN A 22 -3.67 8.01 9.28
N VAL A 23 -3.90 7.33 8.16
CA VAL A 23 -4.75 6.12 8.10
C VAL A 23 -4.19 5.01 8.98
N ILE A 24 -2.88 4.78 8.88
CA ILE A 24 -2.13 3.89 9.76
C ILE A 24 -1.36 4.72 10.78
N ASP A 25 -1.25 4.19 11.99
CA ASP A 25 -0.60 4.90 13.09
C ASP A 25 0.93 4.92 12.96
N ALA A 26 1.55 5.83 13.71
CA ALA A 26 3.01 6.02 13.69
C ALA A 26 3.79 4.77 14.11
N ARG A 27 3.20 3.89 14.94
CA ARG A 27 3.84 2.65 15.35
C ARG A 27 3.90 1.68 14.17
N LEU A 28 2.81 1.47 13.44
CA LEU A 28 2.83 0.60 12.25
C LEU A 28 3.76 1.14 11.16
N ILE A 29 3.83 2.46 10.99
CA ILE A 29 4.82 3.10 10.09
C ILE A 29 6.25 2.76 10.51
N GLU A 30 6.55 2.85 11.80
CA GLU A 30 7.87 2.50 12.33
C GLU A 30 8.19 1.02 12.14
N GLU A 31 7.22 0.13 12.34
CA GLU A 31 7.38 -1.30 12.05
C GLU A 31 7.67 -1.53 10.55
N CYS A 32 7.04 -0.79 9.64
CA CYS A 32 7.33 -0.86 8.20
C CYS A 32 8.77 -0.41 7.88
N ARG A 33 9.23 0.66 8.52
CA ARG A 33 10.61 1.18 8.36
C ARG A 33 11.63 0.13 8.80
N GLN A 34 11.46 -0.43 10.00
CA GLN A 34 12.32 -1.48 10.54
C GLN A 34 12.29 -2.74 9.68
N HIS A 35 11.13 -3.07 9.11
CA HIS A 35 10.99 -4.20 8.22
C HIS A 35 11.82 -4.03 6.94
N ILE A 36 11.82 -2.84 6.33
CA ILE A 36 12.68 -2.55 5.16
C ILE A 36 14.16 -2.66 5.53
N GLU A 37 14.58 -2.14 6.69
CA GLU A 37 15.97 -2.26 7.16
C GLU A 37 16.38 -3.72 7.37
N PHE A 38 15.49 -4.53 7.95
CA PHE A 38 15.68 -5.97 8.09
C PHE A 38 15.85 -6.64 6.74
N LEU A 39 14.99 -6.35 5.76
CA LEU A 39 15.08 -6.92 4.42
C LEU A 39 16.38 -6.54 3.71
N GLN A 40 16.81 -5.28 3.80
CA GLN A 40 18.08 -4.82 3.23
C GLN A 40 19.29 -5.49 3.89
N SER A 41 19.24 -5.70 5.21
CA SER A 41 20.30 -6.40 5.94
C SER A 41 20.36 -7.88 5.60
N LYS A 42 19.19 -8.53 5.45
CA LYS A 42 19.06 -9.96 5.15
C LYS A 42 19.41 -10.27 3.69
N PHE A 43 19.12 -9.36 2.78
CA PHE A 43 19.32 -9.51 1.33
C PHE A 43 20.16 -8.36 0.75
N PRO A 44 21.44 -8.22 1.17
CA PRO A 44 22.26 -7.06 0.80
C PRO A 44 22.59 -7.00 -0.70
N SER A 45 22.45 -8.12 -1.42
CA SER A 45 22.65 -8.20 -2.87
C SER A 45 21.42 -7.79 -3.69
N ILE A 46 20.25 -7.61 -3.05
CA ILE A 46 19.02 -7.22 -3.73
C ILE A 46 18.83 -5.71 -3.54
N PRO A 47 18.84 -4.91 -4.63
CA PRO A 47 18.55 -3.49 -4.51
C PRO A 47 17.18 -3.25 -3.90
N GLY A 48 17.03 -2.17 -3.12
CA GLY A 48 15.78 -1.83 -2.45
C GLY A 48 14.57 -1.80 -3.40
N GLU A 49 14.78 -1.34 -4.63
CA GLU A 49 13.76 -1.28 -5.69
C GLU A 49 13.20 -2.67 -6.10
N HIS A 50 13.93 -3.76 -5.82
CA HIS A 50 13.57 -5.12 -6.22
C HIS A 50 13.16 -6.02 -5.05
N LEU A 51 12.97 -5.48 -3.85
CA LEU A 51 12.60 -6.26 -2.66
C LEU A 51 11.23 -6.98 -2.79
N HIS A 52 10.38 -6.58 -3.72
CA HIS A 52 9.02 -7.10 -3.89
C HIS A 52 8.94 -8.44 -4.65
N HIS A 53 9.87 -8.78 -5.55
CA HIS A 53 9.74 -9.97 -6.41
C HIS A 53 9.98 -11.32 -5.71
N PRO A 54 11.07 -11.52 -4.93
CA PRO A 54 11.39 -12.85 -4.40
C PRO A 54 10.96 -13.08 -2.95
N ILE A 55 10.67 -12.01 -2.20
CA ILE A 55 10.64 -12.06 -0.73
C ILE A 55 9.20 -12.03 -0.20
N MET A 56 8.31 -11.36 -0.91
CA MET A 56 7.00 -10.95 -0.41
C MET A 56 6.03 -12.10 -0.10
N ARG A 57 6.05 -13.15 -0.92
CA ARG A 57 5.01 -14.20 -0.90
C ARG A 57 4.87 -14.90 0.45
N ASN A 58 5.98 -15.05 1.18
CA ASN A 58 6.03 -15.80 2.45
C ASN A 58 6.37 -14.89 3.63
N ASP A 59 6.09 -13.60 3.52
CA ASP A 59 6.42 -12.61 4.53
C ASP A 59 5.20 -12.32 5.43
N PRO A 60 5.19 -12.79 6.69
CA PRO A 60 4.04 -12.63 7.57
C PRO A 60 3.82 -11.17 7.97
N PHE A 61 4.87 -10.35 8.04
CA PHE A 61 4.72 -8.93 8.31
C PHE A 61 4.01 -8.27 7.14
N TRP A 62 4.41 -8.61 5.92
CA TRP A 62 3.82 -8.07 4.71
C TRP A 62 2.33 -8.39 4.59
N VAL A 63 1.96 -9.67 4.77
CA VAL A 63 0.57 -10.12 4.71
C VAL A 63 -0.27 -9.38 5.77
N ARG A 64 0.26 -9.20 6.99
CA ARG A 64 -0.41 -8.41 8.04
C ARG A 64 -0.61 -6.95 7.62
N LEU A 65 0.40 -6.31 7.03
CA LEU A 65 0.35 -4.91 6.61
C LEU A 65 -0.70 -4.67 5.53
N VAL A 66 -0.66 -5.45 4.45
CA VAL A 66 -1.59 -5.28 3.31
C VAL A 66 -3.02 -5.72 3.64
N SER A 67 -3.19 -6.50 4.70
CA SER A 67 -4.50 -6.93 5.20
C SER A 67 -5.02 -6.07 6.37
N ASP A 68 -4.37 -4.95 6.69
CA ASP A 68 -4.81 -4.09 7.79
C ASP A 68 -6.25 -3.58 7.53
N PRO A 69 -7.21 -3.81 8.45
CA PRO A 69 -8.61 -3.42 8.24
C PRO A 69 -8.79 -1.93 7.96
N ARG A 70 -7.91 -1.06 8.47
CA ARG A 70 -7.97 0.38 8.18
C ARG A 70 -7.73 0.68 6.71
N LEU A 71 -6.91 -0.12 6.03
CA LEU A 71 -6.67 -0.02 4.59
C LEU A 71 -7.79 -0.70 3.79
N LEU A 72 -8.17 -1.92 4.16
CA LEU A 72 -9.19 -2.68 3.44
C LEU A 72 -10.57 -2.01 3.48
N ASN A 73 -10.97 -1.44 4.62
CA ASN A 73 -12.24 -0.73 4.74
C ASN A 73 -12.30 0.50 3.82
N LEU A 74 -11.17 1.20 3.62
CA LEU A 74 -11.09 2.32 2.68
C LEU A 74 -11.14 1.82 1.23
N ALA A 75 -10.44 0.73 0.92
CA ALA A 75 -10.52 0.13 -0.41
C ALA A 75 -11.96 -0.24 -0.80
N VAL A 76 -12.72 -0.87 0.12
CA VAL A 76 -14.17 -1.13 -0.09
C VAL A 76 -14.95 0.17 -0.24
N LEU A 77 -14.70 1.17 0.62
CA LEU A 77 -15.44 2.43 0.62
C LEU A 77 -15.30 3.19 -0.71
N PHE A 78 -14.07 3.37 -1.22
CA PHE A 78 -13.83 4.09 -2.47
C PHE A 78 -14.07 3.22 -3.71
N GLY A 79 -13.84 1.92 -3.58
CA GLY A 79 -14.06 0.94 -4.64
C GLY A 79 -15.48 0.39 -4.69
N SER A 80 -16.45 0.94 -3.94
CA SER A 80 -17.78 0.33 -3.80
C SER A 80 -18.57 0.19 -5.12
N SER A 81 -18.14 0.87 -6.19
CA SER A 81 -18.68 0.69 -7.54
C SER A 81 -18.18 -0.58 -8.25
N PHE A 82 -17.11 -1.22 -7.77
CA PHE A 82 -16.48 -2.41 -8.38
C PHE A 82 -15.92 -3.44 -7.37
N ILE A 83 -15.99 -3.17 -6.07
CA ILE A 83 -15.67 -4.09 -4.98
C ILE A 83 -16.95 -4.31 -4.19
N GLU A 84 -17.49 -5.52 -4.25
CA GLU A 84 -18.64 -5.89 -3.45
C GLU A 84 -18.26 -5.93 -1.96
N PRO A 85 -19.07 -5.38 -1.05
CA PRO A 85 -18.78 -5.38 0.39
C PRO A 85 -18.54 -6.79 0.95
N ASP A 86 -19.26 -7.78 0.42
CA ASP A 86 -19.21 -9.18 0.83
C ASP A 86 -18.40 -10.07 -0.13
N GLY A 87 -17.92 -9.53 -1.27
CA GLY A 87 -17.24 -10.27 -2.34
C GLY A 87 -15.79 -10.65 -2.03
N GLY A 88 -15.26 -10.18 -0.91
CA GLY A 88 -13.90 -10.45 -0.44
C GLY A 88 -12.83 -9.72 -1.28
N ILE A 89 -11.96 -8.96 -0.61
CA ILE A 89 -10.78 -8.39 -1.26
C ILE A 89 -9.69 -9.46 -1.33
N ALA A 90 -9.17 -9.71 -2.54
CA ALA A 90 -7.97 -10.51 -2.74
C ALA A 90 -6.78 -9.61 -3.08
N LEU A 91 -5.63 -9.91 -2.48
CA LEU A 91 -4.38 -9.23 -2.84
C LEU A 91 -3.93 -9.69 -4.23
N PHE A 92 -4.04 -8.81 -5.22
CA PHE A 92 -3.50 -9.07 -6.56
C PHE A 92 -1.99 -8.85 -6.61
N SER A 93 -1.53 -7.72 -6.09
CA SER A 93 -0.12 -7.32 -6.12
C SER A 93 0.21 -6.33 -5.01
N SER A 94 1.46 -6.32 -4.55
CA SER A 94 1.97 -5.31 -3.64
C SER A 94 3.47 -5.12 -3.80
N HIS A 95 3.94 -3.92 -3.50
CA HIS A 95 5.32 -3.52 -3.77
C HIS A 95 5.81 -2.55 -2.70
N TYR A 96 7.05 -2.70 -2.25
CA TYR A 96 7.77 -1.58 -1.65
C TYR A 96 8.37 -0.72 -2.77
N PHE A 97 7.99 0.55 -2.80
CA PHE A 97 8.62 1.53 -3.67
C PHE A 97 9.78 2.20 -2.93
N CYS A 98 10.96 1.62 -3.06
CA CYS A 98 12.19 2.22 -2.54
C CYS A 98 12.77 3.17 -3.59
N LYS A 99 13.07 4.42 -3.22
CA LYS A 99 13.78 5.37 -4.10
C LYS A 99 15.02 5.88 -3.39
N PRO A 100 16.17 5.18 -3.53
CA PRO A 100 17.40 5.61 -2.89
C PRO A 100 17.80 7.01 -3.35
N ALA A 101 18.38 7.79 -2.44
CA ALA A 101 18.84 9.14 -2.75
C ALA A 101 19.81 9.10 -3.94
N LYS A 102 19.57 9.97 -4.93
CA LYS A 102 20.39 10.16 -6.14
C LYS A 102 20.40 9.01 -7.16
N THR A 103 20.03 7.78 -6.77
CA THR A 103 20.09 6.61 -7.67
C THR A 103 18.75 5.94 -7.93
N GLY A 104 17.68 6.37 -7.27
CA GLY A 104 16.34 5.84 -7.52
C GLY A 104 15.88 6.10 -8.95
N MET A 105 15.25 5.08 -9.55
CA MET A 105 14.75 5.16 -10.93
C MET A 105 13.56 6.12 -11.02
N SER A 106 13.44 6.84 -12.13
CA SER A 106 12.25 7.64 -12.44
C SER A 106 11.01 6.76 -12.58
N VAL A 107 9.86 7.26 -12.13
CA VAL A 107 8.55 6.69 -12.45
C VAL A 107 7.97 7.52 -13.59
N LEU A 108 7.86 6.93 -14.78
CA LEU A 108 7.30 7.61 -15.94
C LEU A 108 5.77 7.67 -15.84
N TRP A 109 5.13 8.56 -16.60
CA TRP A 109 3.68 8.62 -16.69
C TRP A 109 3.12 7.33 -17.32
N HIS A 110 2.15 6.70 -16.65
CA HIS A 110 1.46 5.49 -17.10
C HIS A 110 0.09 5.37 -16.43
N GLN A 111 -0.71 4.39 -16.88
CA GLN A 111 -1.91 3.90 -16.21
C GLN A 111 -1.64 2.45 -15.82
N ASP A 112 -1.88 2.12 -14.54
CA ASP A 112 -1.74 0.78 -13.99
C ASP A 112 -2.75 -0.22 -14.59
#